data_AF-A0A3N5P542-F1
#
_entry.id   AF-A0A3N5P542-F1
#
_cell.length_a   1.000
_cell.length_b   1.000
_cell.length_c   1.000
_cell.angle_alpha   90.00
_cell.angle_beta   90.00
_cell.angle_gamma   90.00
#
_symmetry.space_group_name_H-M   'P 1'
#
loop_
_entity.id
_entity.type
_entity.pdbx_description
1 polymer ?
#
loop_
_entity_poly.entity_id
_entity_poly.type
_entity_poly.pdbx_seq_one_letter_code
_entity_poly.pdbx_strand_id
1 'polypeptide(L)'
;AASAIVTGTSSAQTAPAATRPSVARPTEADGRADFVPPEPRVDARFIQHPASDHMVDVFKALDFDYVAVNPGSAFEGIHESLINHGGNRKPEILTVLHEEAGAAIAHGYAKAAGKPMMTLMHGTVGLLHASMGLFQAWCDRVPVFAVVGHARNPTSVVNRPHSAQDMGAIVRDFMKMDDEPTNLDVFANIAMRAYTIGRTPPMGPTLLVVDSDLQEAAVPDPSKLTVPRLSMPSFPQGDSGAVREAARRLATAERPLIRTGKLARTSAGWDRLIELAELLQAPVDVGGYASWQDFPSWHALYGAGGPEYRPDVIIGLELNDMTASVRAVRATGAAGGKTISICSEYLSQGHNIHDFGNYSEVDVPIAADGEATLPALIEEIRRQSAGNAARARTARGAQIAAAHKAIREREIDDARYGWNGSPISVPRMVAELGRQIQNDDWAIVSGHQFTGQWQRRLLNHDKFYRYNGDCGGFGIGYDTPASVGGALAHREHGRLSIGIVGDGDFNFVG
;
A
#
# COMPACT_ATOMS: atom_id res chain seq x y z
N ALA A 1 -55.10 -2.63 15.62
CA ALA A 1 -56.02 -1.77 14.86
C ALA A 1 -55.69 -1.94 13.39
N ALA A 2 -56.68 -2.31 12.59
CA ALA A 2 -56.55 -2.71 11.20
C ALA A 2 -56.11 -1.57 10.27
N SER A 3 -55.38 -1.90 9.20
CA SER A 3 -55.51 -1.16 7.95
C SER A 3 -55.31 -2.10 6.77
N ALA A 4 -56.11 -1.86 5.74
CA ALA A 4 -56.66 -2.83 4.83
C ALA A 4 -55.76 -3.13 3.61
N ILE A 5 -55.85 -4.37 3.17
CA ILE A 5 -55.34 -4.88 1.89
C ILE A 5 -56.28 -4.41 0.78
N VAL A 6 -55.73 -3.80 -0.27
CA VAL A 6 -56.41 -3.61 -1.56
C VAL A 6 -55.70 -4.49 -2.58
N THR A 7 -56.39 -5.54 -3.01
CA THR A 7 -56.04 -6.41 -4.13
C THR A 7 -56.59 -5.81 -5.42
N GLY A 8 -55.69 -5.44 -6.34
CA GLY A 8 -56.04 -5.01 -7.68
C GLY A 8 -55.30 -5.86 -8.72
N THR A 9 -56.01 -6.84 -9.29
CA THR A 9 -55.56 -7.60 -10.46
C THR A 9 -55.60 -6.71 -11.71
N SER A 10 -54.44 -6.49 -12.32
CA SER A 10 -54.32 -5.85 -13.64
C SER A 10 -53.45 -6.73 -14.54
N SER A 11 -54.05 -7.17 -15.65
CA SER A 11 -53.44 -7.94 -16.74
C SER A 11 -52.16 -7.28 -17.26
N ALA A 12 -51.04 -8.01 -17.20
CA ALA A 12 -49.78 -7.59 -17.82
C ALA A 12 -49.85 -7.74 -19.34
N GLN A 13 -50.01 -6.62 -20.04
CA GLN A 13 -49.63 -6.52 -21.45
C GLN A 13 -48.10 -6.41 -21.53
N THR A 14 -47.47 -7.35 -22.24
CA THR A 14 -46.04 -7.33 -22.57
C THR A 14 -45.74 -6.15 -23.49
N ALA A 15 -45.13 -5.10 -22.94
CA ALA A 15 -44.52 -4.04 -23.73
C ALA A 15 -43.20 -4.55 -24.34
N PRO A 16 -42.89 -4.23 -25.62
CA PRO A 16 -41.64 -4.65 -26.24
C PRO A 16 -40.46 -3.95 -25.58
N ALA A 17 -39.37 -4.69 -25.39
CA ALA A 17 -38.13 -4.18 -24.83
C ALA A 17 -37.62 -2.99 -25.64
N ALA A 18 -37.55 -1.82 -25.01
CA ALA A 18 -36.89 -0.66 -25.59
C ALA A 18 -35.40 -0.98 -25.72
N THR A 19 -34.93 -1.11 -26.96
CA THR A 19 -33.50 -1.14 -27.28
C THR A 19 -32.87 0.15 -26.78
N ARG A 20 -32.00 0.05 -25.77
CA ARG A 20 -31.15 1.17 -25.34
C ARG A 20 -30.39 1.69 -26.57
N PRO A 21 -30.37 3.00 -26.84
CA PRO A 21 -29.54 3.53 -27.91
C PRO A 21 -28.09 3.17 -27.59
N SER A 22 -27.43 2.51 -28.54
CA SER A 22 -25.98 2.29 -28.51
C SER A 22 -25.33 3.67 -28.63
N VAL A 23 -25.00 4.30 -27.51
CA VAL A 23 -24.10 5.45 -27.52
C VAL A 23 -22.74 4.90 -27.92
N ALA A 24 -22.28 5.26 -29.13
CA ALA A 24 -20.95 4.90 -29.59
C ALA A 24 -19.93 5.36 -28.55
N ARG A 25 -18.91 4.54 -28.26
CA ARG A 25 -17.78 5.00 -27.45
C ARG A 25 -17.18 6.23 -28.14
N PRO A 26 -16.98 7.35 -27.43
CA PRO A 26 -16.24 8.48 -27.98
C PRO A 26 -14.91 7.99 -28.50
N THR A 27 -14.61 8.33 -29.74
CA THR A 27 -13.33 8.10 -30.38
C THR A 27 -12.38 9.26 -30.07
N GLU A 28 -11.07 9.06 -30.19
CA GLU A 28 -10.10 10.18 -30.10
C GLU A 28 -10.43 11.32 -31.08
N ALA A 29 -11.12 11.03 -32.18
CA ALA A 29 -11.56 12.03 -33.15
C ALA A 29 -12.67 12.93 -32.59
N ASP A 30 -13.55 12.40 -31.74
CA ASP A 30 -14.65 13.18 -31.15
C ASP A 30 -14.13 14.23 -30.16
N GLY A 31 -13.07 13.90 -29.40
CA GLY A 31 -12.41 14.86 -28.51
C GLY A 31 -11.64 15.97 -29.24
N ARG A 32 -11.24 15.76 -30.50
CA ARG A 32 -10.58 16.77 -31.32
C ARG A 32 -11.56 17.75 -31.98
N ALA A 33 -12.81 17.35 -32.18
CA ALA A 33 -13.82 18.17 -32.85
C ALA A 33 -14.27 19.38 -32.00
N ASP A 34 -14.27 19.24 -30.67
CA ASP A 34 -14.64 20.30 -29.72
C ASP A 34 -13.43 21.16 -29.26
N PHE A 35 -12.22 20.79 -29.66
CA PHE A 35 -11.01 21.54 -29.33
C PHE A 35 -10.74 22.62 -30.37
N VAL A 36 -11.06 23.87 -30.05
CA VAL A 36 -10.55 25.04 -30.78
C VAL A 36 -9.21 25.42 -30.13
N PRO A 37 -8.06 25.27 -30.82
CA PRO A 37 -6.80 25.74 -30.28
C PRO A 37 -6.91 27.26 -30.05
N PRO A 38 -6.61 27.78 -28.85
CA PRO A 38 -6.52 29.21 -28.66
C PRO A 38 -5.48 29.79 -29.63
N GLU A 39 -5.74 30.96 -30.20
CA GLU A 39 -4.71 31.66 -30.96
C GLU A 39 -3.45 31.82 -30.09
N PRO A 40 -2.26 31.51 -30.61
CA PRO A 40 -1.03 31.62 -29.84
C PRO A 40 -0.85 33.06 -29.37
N ARG A 41 -0.97 33.28 -28.06
CA ARG A 41 -0.57 34.56 -27.47
C ARG A 41 0.95 34.68 -27.60
N VAL A 42 1.39 35.64 -28.42
CA VAL A 42 2.80 35.87 -28.81
C VAL A 42 3.58 36.64 -27.71
N ASP A 43 3.24 36.44 -26.44
CA ASP A 43 4.12 36.78 -25.33
C ASP A 43 4.65 35.47 -24.73
N ALA A 44 5.29 34.63 -25.56
CA ALA A 44 5.92 33.41 -25.11
C ALA A 44 7.12 33.76 -24.24
N ARG A 45 6.96 33.66 -22.91
CA ARG A 45 8.08 33.72 -21.96
C ARG A 45 8.94 32.47 -22.16
N PHE A 46 9.88 32.54 -23.09
CA PHE A 46 10.83 31.46 -23.35
C PHE A 46 11.97 31.52 -22.34
N ILE A 47 12.08 30.48 -21.51
CA ILE A 47 13.14 30.34 -20.51
C ILE A 47 14.12 29.31 -21.06
N GLN A 48 15.31 29.77 -21.43
CA GLN A 48 16.36 28.86 -21.91
C GLN A 48 16.99 28.16 -20.69
N HIS A 49 16.99 26.82 -20.70
CA HIS A 49 17.46 25.97 -19.60
C HIS A 49 16.76 26.30 -18.27
N PRO A 50 15.44 26.08 -18.15
CA PRO A 50 14.74 26.28 -16.90
C PRO A 50 15.28 25.34 -15.82
N ALA A 51 15.32 25.82 -14.59
CA ALA A 51 15.75 25.09 -13.41
C ALA A 51 14.97 23.77 -13.20
N SER A 52 13.72 23.70 -13.66
CA SER A 52 12.92 22.47 -13.70
C SER A 52 13.53 21.35 -14.54
N ASP A 53 14.39 21.63 -15.54
CA ASP A 53 15.11 20.59 -16.29
C ASP A 53 16.03 19.79 -15.36
N HIS A 54 16.76 20.49 -14.49
CA HIS A 54 17.60 19.83 -13.50
C HIS A 54 16.79 19.06 -12.47
N MET A 55 15.61 19.58 -12.08
CA MET A 55 14.72 18.85 -11.17
C MET A 55 14.25 17.52 -11.80
N VAL A 56 13.95 17.52 -13.10
CA VAL A 56 13.62 16.32 -13.86
C VAL A 56 14.81 15.35 -13.96
N ASP A 57 16.04 15.85 -14.12
CA ASP A 57 17.24 14.99 -14.08
C ASP A 57 17.41 14.29 -12.72
N VAL A 58 17.09 14.98 -11.62
CA VAL A 58 17.07 14.39 -10.27
C VAL A 58 15.98 13.31 -10.18
N PHE A 59 14.76 13.57 -10.67
CA PHE A 59 13.69 12.57 -10.68
C PHE A 59 14.04 11.34 -11.53
N LYS A 60 14.71 11.53 -12.67
CA LYS A 60 15.25 10.44 -13.50
C LYS A 60 16.27 9.60 -12.73
N ALA A 61 17.17 10.22 -11.97
CA ALA A 61 18.17 9.51 -11.16
C ALA A 61 17.56 8.73 -9.99
N LEU A 62 16.35 9.10 -9.54
CA LEU A 62 15.56 8.37 -8.54
C LEU A 62 14.79 7.17 -9.13
N ASP A 63 14.86 6.96 -10.45
CA ASP A 63 14.24 5.84 -11.20
C ASP A 63 12.72 5.71 -11.00
N PHE A 64 12.01 6.85 -11.02
CA PHE A 64 10.55 6.85 -11.08
C PHE A 64 10.08 6.45 -12.47
N ASP A 65 9.16 5.48 -12.56
CA ASP A 65 8.59 5.08 -13.86
C ASP A 65 7.42 5.99 -14.27
N TYR A 66 6.63 6.42 -13.29
CA TYR A 66 5.42 7.21 -13.50
C TYR A 66 5.29 8.36 -12.51
N VAL A 67 4.57 9.39 -12.91
CA VAL A 67 4.10 10.49 -12.05
C VAL A 67 2.63 10.74 -12.31
N ALA A 68 1.79 10.65 -11.28
CA ALA A 68 0.38 11.03 -11.39
C ALA A 68 0.23 12.56 -11.28
N VAL A 69 -0.53 13.16 -12.20
CA VAL A 69 -0.66 14.62 -12.30
C VAL A 69 -2.12 15.02 -12.54
N ASN A 70 -2.68 15.82 -11.64
CA ASN A 70 -3.83 16.69 -11.96
C ASN A 70 -3.26 18.08 -12.30
N PRO A 71 -3.24 18.52 -13.59
CA PRO A 71 -2.48 19.70 -14.01
C PRO A 71 -2.82 20.96 -13.22
N GLY A 72 -1.81 21.75 -12.84
CA GLY A 72 -2.01 22.97 -12.07
C GLY A 72 -0.90 24.00 -12.21
N SER A 73 -1.26 25.27 -12.03
CA SER A 73 -0.43 26.44 -12.35
C SER A 73 0.73 26.72 -11.40
N ALA A 74 0.98 25.82 -10.43
CA ALA A 74 2.05 25.99 -9.44
C ALA A 74 3.27 25.08 -9.73
N PHE A 75 3.17 24.22 -10.73
CA PHE A 75 4.26 23.32 -11.15
C PHE A 75 4.44 23.27 -12.67
N GLU A 76 4.02 24.33 -13.37
CA GLU A 76 4.06 24.40 -14.84
C GLU A 76 5.47 24.11 -15.40
N GLY A 77 6.51 24.66 -14.76
CA GLY A 77 7.90 24.39 -15.14
C GLY A 77 8.27 22.91 -15.08
N ILE A 78 7.94 22.21 -13.98
CA ILE A 78 8.16 20.75 -13.90
C ILE A 78 7.35 20.00 -14.95
N HIS A 79 6.07 20.34 -15.16
CA HIS A 79 5.24 19.68 -16.17
C HIS A 79 5.85 19.83 -17.57
N GLU A 80 6.21 21.05 -17.95
CA GLU A 80 6.85 21.35 -19.24
C GLU A 80 8.18 20.61 -19.39
N SER A 81 9.04 20.66 -18.37
CA SER A 81 10.33 19.96 -18.38
C SER A 81 10.17 18.45 -18.43
N LEU A 82 9.17 17.84 -17.80
CA LEU A 82 8.92 16.40 -17.90
C LEU A 82 8.64 15.96 -19.35
N ILE A 83 7.93 16.80 -20.11
CA ILE A 83 7.59 16.52 -21.50
C ILE A 83 8.77 16.84 -22.42
N ASN A 84 9.27 18.08 -22.39
CA ASN A 84 10.16 18.62 -23.42
C ASN A 84 11.65 18.32 -23.17
N HIS A 85 12.09 18.30 -21.91
CA HIS A 85 13.44 17.88 -21.53
C HIS A 85 13.47 16.39 -21.13
N GLY A 86 12.45 15.97 -20.40
CA GLY A 86 12.28 14.63 -19.86
C GLY A 86 11.98 13.59 -20.93
N GLY A 87 11.30 13.98 -22.01
CA GLY A 87 10.80 13.10 -23.06
C GLY A 87 9.58 12.27 -22.64
N ASN A 88 8.87 12.70 -21.58
CA ASN A 88 7.76 12.01 -20.96
C ASN A 88 8.06 10.52 -20.64
N ARG A 89 9.28 10.27 -20.12
CA ARG A 89 9.77 8.93 -19.86
C ARG A 89 10.66 8.92 -18.63
N LYS A 90 10.32 8.04 -17.68
CA LYS A 90 11.02 7.86 -16.40
C LYS A 90 11.21 9.19 -15.63
N PRO A 91 10.14 9.85 -15.17
CA PRO A 91 8.76 9.33 -15.15
C PRO A 91 7.92 9.69 -16.38
N GLU A 92 6.99 8.80 -16.75
CA GLU A 92 5.87 9.08 -17.66
C GLU A 92 4.73 9.76 -16.88
N ILE A 93 4.16 10.83 -17.45
CA ILE A 93 3.02 11.54 -16.88
C ILE A 93 1.74 10.71 -17.06
N LEU A 94 1.05 10.48 -15.95
CA LEU A 94 -0.29 9.92 -15.91
C LEU A 94 -1.25 11.03 -15.48
N THR A 95 -2.03 11.55 -16.43
CA THR A 95 -3.05 12.55 -16.12
C THR A 95 -4.19 11.90 -15.35
N VAL A 96 -4.54 12.50 -14.21
CA VAL A 96 -5.64 12.05 -13.34
C VAL A 96 -6.66 13.17 -13.16
N LEU A 97 -7.89 12.81 -12.81
CA LEU A 97 -9.00 13.76 -12.65
C LEU A 97 -9.09 14.36 -11.24
N HIS A 98 -8.34 13.81 -10.28
CA HIS A 98 -8.35 14.23 -8.88
C HIS A 98 -7.05 13.85 -8.18
N GLU A 99 -6.54 14.72 -7.30
CA GLU A 99 -5.26 14.53 -6.60
C GLU A 99 -5.29 13.33 -5.64
N GLU A 100 -6.42 13.05 -5.01
CA GLU A 100 -6.62 11.83 -4.21
C GLU A 100 -6.40 10.57 -5.04
N ALA A 101 -6.97 10.52 -6.26
CA ALA A 101 -6.79 9.40 -7.16
C ALA A 101 -5.32 9.27 -7.58
N GLY A 102 -4.62 10.38 -7.81
CA GLY A 102 -3.18 10.37 -8.07
C GLY A 102 -2.36 9.78 -6.92
N ALA A 103 -2.65 10.18 -5.69
CA ALA A 103 -2.01 9.64 -4.49
C ALA A 103 -2.31 8.14 -4.30
N ALA A 104 -3.55 7.71 -4.52
CA ALA A 104 -3.95 6.31 -4.40
C ALA A 104 -3.39 5.42 -5.53
N ILE A 105 -3.26 5.93 -6.77
CA ILE A 105 -2.53 5.25 -7.85
C ILE A 105 -1.08 5.04 -7.45
N ALA A 106 -0.41 6.08 -6.91
CA ALA A 106 0.98 5.97 -6.48
C ALA A 106 1.14 4.96 -5.32
N HIS A 107 0.18 4.92 -4.39
CA HIS A 107 0.10 3.93 -3.31
C HIS A 107 -0.02 2.51 -3.86
N GLY A 108 -1.03 2.24 -4.70
CA GLY A 108 -1.22 0.91 -5.31
C GLY A 108 -0.03 0.45 -6.16
N TYR A 109 0.59 1.37 -6.90
CA TYR A 109 1.82 1.11 -7.66
C TYR A 109 2.95 0.69 -6.74
N ALA A 110 3.21 1.45 -5.67
CA ALA A 110 4.34 1.21 -4.79
C ALA A 110 4.28 -0.15 -4.10
N LYS A 111 3.07 -0.61 -3.74
CA LYS A 111 2.83 -1.96 -3.18
C LYS A 111 3.19 -3.07 -4.16
N ALA A 112 2.74 -2.93 -5.42
CA ALA A 112 2.94 -3.97 -6.44
C ALA A 112 4.35 -3.96 -7.05
N ALA A 113 4.94 -2.77 -7.26
CA ALA A 113 6.26 -2.59 -7.88
C ALA A 113 7.42 -2.70 -6.88
N GLY A 114 7.15 -2.57 -5.57
CA GLY A 114 8.18 -2.57 -4.53
C GLY A 114 9.10 -1.34 -4.57
N LYS A 115 8.70 -0.27 -5.27
CA LYS A 115 9.39 1.03 -5.30
C LYS A 115 8.40 2.20 -5.40
N PRO A 116 8.76 3.41 -4.95
CA PRO A 116 7.82 4.52 -4.87
C PRO A 116 7.40 5.01 -6.26
N MET A 117 6.19 5.54 -6.35
CA MET A 117 5.73 6.34 -7.49
C MET A 117 5.56 7.80 -7.06
N MET A 118 5.74 8.72 -8.02
CA MET A 118 5.52 10.13 -7.78
C MET A 118 4.05 10.52 -7.94
N THR A 119 3.62 11.51 -7.15
CA THR A 119 2.38 12.26 -7.39
C THR A 119 2.67 13.75 -7.31
N LEU A 120 2.13 14.53 -8.25
CA LEU A 120 2.36 15.97 -8.38
C LEU A 120 1.05 16.73 -8.19
N MET A 121 1.01 17.59 -7.17
CA MET A 121 -0.21 18.27 -6.72
C MET A 121 -0.10 19.80 -6.83
N HIS A 122 -1.26 20.44 -7.01
CA HIS A 122 -1.34 21.90 -7.17
C HIS A 122 -1.55 22.62 -5.84
N GLY A 123 -0.50 23.26 -5.32
CA GLY A 123 -0.62 24.20 -4.19
C GLY A 123 -1.36 23.63 -2.99
N THR A 124 -1.97 24.53 -2.23
CA THR A 124 -2.73 24.19 -1.03
C THR A 124 -3.97 23.35 -1.36
N VAL A 125 -4.72 23.70 -2.41
CA VAL A 125 -5.99 23.02 -2.73
C VAL A 125 -5.75 21.57 -3.18
N GLY A 126 -4.77 21.34 -4.06
CA GLY A 126 -4.42 20.01 -4.53
C GLY A 126 -3.81 19.15 -3.41
N LEU A 127 -3.01 19.75 -2.53
CA LEU A 127 -2.49 19.05 -1.35
C LEU A 127 -3.62 18.63 -0.39
N LEU A 128 -4.61 19.49 -0.16
CA LEU A 128 -5.80 19.15 0.63
C LEU A 128 -6.57 18.00 -0.01
N HIS A 129 -6.77 18.01 -1.34
CA HIS A 129 -7.44 16.92 -2.05
C HIS A 129 -6.63 15.61 -2.03
N ALA A 130 -5.30 15.64 -2.12
CA ALA A 130 -4.46 14.44 -2.02
C ALA A 130 -4.29 13.90 -0.58
N SER A 131 -4.59 14.70 0.44
CA SER A 131 -4.27 14.39 1.84
C SER A 131 -4.83 13.04 2.29
N MET A 132 -6.04 12.67 1.87
CA MET A 132 -6.65 11.38 2.21
C MET A 132 -5.81 10.21 1.66
N GLY A 133 -5.46 10.23 0.37
CA GLY A 133 -4.61 9.20 -0.25
C GLY A 133 -3.22 9.11 0.37
N LEU A 134 -2.63 10.25 0.75
CA LEU A 134 -1.34 10.28 1.45
C LEU A 134 -1.44 9.73 2.88
N PHE A 135 -2.51 10.03 3.60
CA PHE A 135 -2.79 9.45 4.91
C PHE A 135 -2.98 7.93 4.85
N GLN A 136 -3.61 7.43 3.79
CA GLN A 136 -3.75 5.98 3.55
C GLN A 136 -2.37 5.34 3.37
N ALA A 137 -1.50 5.93 2.55
CA ALA A 137 -0.13 5.48 2.37
C ALA A 137 0.69 5.53 3.67
N TRP A 138 0.47 6.55 4.51
CA TRP A 138 1.03 6.59 5.85
C TRP A 138 0.56 5.39 6.66
N CYS A 139 -0.75 5.23 6.89
CA CYS A 139 -1.32 4.14 7.67
C CYS A 139 -0.91 2.76 7.15
N ASP A 140 -0.72 2.58 5.84
CA ASP A 140 -0.30 1.32 5.23
C ASP A 140 1.23 1.11 5.19
N ARG A 141 2.01 2.12 5.59
CA ARG A 141 3.49 2.16 5.50
C ARG A 141 3.99 1.95 4.07
N VAL A 142 3.39 2.66 3.12
CA VAL A 142 3.73 2.60 1.70
C VAL A 142 4.47 3.87 1.28
N PRO A 143 5.62 3.74 0.58
CA PRO A 143 6.38 4.91 0.16
C PRO A 143 5.76 5.55 -1.09
N VAL A 144 5.11 6.70 -0.91
CA VAL A 144 4.66 7.59 -1.98
C VAL A 144 5.55 8.83 -2.00
N PHE A 145 6.05 9.23 -3.17
CA PHE A 145 6.87 10.44 -3.30
C PHE A 145 5.99 11.61 -3.78
N ALA A 146 5.47 12.38 -2.82
CA ALA A 146 4.61 13.52 -3.12
C ALA A 146 5.44 14.76 -3.45
N VAL A 147 5.03 15.47 -4.49
CA VAL A 147 5.56 16.77 -4.87
C VAL A 147 4.39 17.75 -4.96
N VAL A 148 4.51 18.92 -4.34
CA VAL A 148 3.50 19.97 -4.44
C VAL A 148 4.14 21.23 -5.00
N GLY A 149 3.56 21.75 -6.09
CA GLY A 149 3.94 23.06 -6.60
C GLY A 149 3.46 24.17 -5.67
N HIS A 150 4.30 25.13 -5.36
CA HIS A 150 3.97 26.25 -4.48
C HIS A 150 4.32 27.57 -5.17
N ALA A 151 3.38 28.50 -5.28
CA ALA A 151 3.70 29.85 -5.73
C ALA A 151 3.98 30.74 -4.51
N ARG A 152 5.23 30.78 -4.03
CA ARG A 152 5.58 31.45 -2.76
C ARG A 152 5.30 32.95 -2.77
N ASN A 153 5.45 33.59 -3.93
CA ASN A 153 5.15 35.01 -4.15
C ASN A 153 4.00 35.17 -5.16
N PRO A 154 2.77 34.75 -4.82
CA PRO A 154 1.72 34.61 -5.82
C PRO A 154 1.23 35.99 -6.31
N THR A 155 1.35 36.24 -7.61
CA THR A 155 0.88 37.47 -8.24
C THR A 155 -0.51 37.31 -8.85
N SER A 156 -0.88 36.08 -9.28
CA SER A 156 -2.15 35.78 -9.93
C SER A 156 -3.31 35.64 -8.94
N VAL A 157 -4.54 35.87 -9.42
CA VAL A 157 -5.76 35.76 -8.61
C VAL A 157 -6.03 34.33 -8.13
N VAL A 158 -5.55 33.33 -8.88
CA VAL A 158 -5.70 31.90 -8.57
C VAL A 158 -4.63 31.44 -7.58
N ASN A 159 -3.36 31.78 -7.81
CA ASN A 159 -2.28 31.29 -6.95
C ASN A 159 -2.28 31.95 -5.56
N ARG A 160 -2.84 33.16 -5.40
CA ARG A 160 -2.94 33.84 -4.08
C ARG A 160 -3.66 32.99 -3.02
N PRO A 161 -4.89 32.47 -3.27
CA PRO A 161 -5.56 31.58 -2.33
C PRO A 161 -5.00 30.14 -2.32
N HIS A 162 -4.17 29.75 -3.29
CA HIS A 162 -3.63 28.38 -3.40
C HIS A 162 -2.20 28.23 -2.85
N SER A 163 -1.69 29.23 -2.12
CA SER A 163 -0.37 29.22 -1.50
C SER A 163 -0.48 29.26 0.03
N ALA A 164 0.53 28.73 0.72
CA ALA A 164 0.60 28.67 2.18
C ALA A 164 1.97 29.13 2.68
N GLN A 165 2.03 29.70 3.89
CA GLN A 165 3.32 30.06 4.49
C GLN A 165 4.18 28.83 4.79
N ASP A 166 3.52 27.75 5.24
CA ASP A 166 4.08 26.44 5.47
C ASP A 166 3.13 25.41 4.84
N MET A 167 3.46 24.94 3.65
CA MET A 167 2.65 23.95 2.92
C MET A 167 2.71 22.58 3.60
N GLY A 168 3.88 22.20 4.13
CA GLY A 168 4.09 20.91 4.79
C GLY A 168 3.24 20.74 6.04
N ALA A 169 2.96 21.83 6.79
CA ALA A 169 2.11 21.80 7.98
C ALA A 169 0.73 21.16 7.77
N ILE A 170 0.20 21.17 6.54
CA ILE A 170 -1.11 20.58 6.21
C ILE A 170 -1.10 19.06 6.39
N VAL A 171 0.03 18.41 6.13
CA VAL A 171 0.15 16.94 6.08
C VAL A 171 1.25 16.36 6.96
N ARG A 172 2.03 17.20 7.64
CA ARG A 172 3.24 16.84 8.38
C ARG A 172 3.04 15.67 9.36
N ASP A 173 1.89 15.60 10.03
CA ASP A 173 1.58 14.53 11.00
C ASP A 173 1.43 13.14 10.38
N PHE A 174 1.41 13.02 9.05
CA PHE A 174 1.35 11.75 8.32
C PHE A 174 2.28 11.74 7.10
N MET A 175 3.39 12.49 7.15
CA MET A 175 4.52 12.37 6.22
C MET A 175 5.76 11.92 7.00
N LYS A 176 6.64 11.11 6.43
CA LYS A 176 7.94 10.82 7.06
C LYS A 176 8.89 12.02 7.05
N MET A 177 8.70 12.92 6.09
CA MET A 177 9.49 14.11 5.88
C MET A 177 8.72 15.05 4.96
N ASP A 178 8.78 16.34 5.25
CA ASP A 178 8.49 17.43 4.32
C ASP A 178 9.67 18.41 4.26
N ASP A 179 9.89 19.05 3.11
CA ASP A 179 10.87 20.12 2.95
C ASP A 179 10.48 21.02 1.75
N GLU A 180 10.95 22.27 1.76
CA GLU A 180 10.78 23.24 0.68
C GLU A 180 12.16 23.77 0.25
N PRO A 181 12.84 23.09 -0.68
CA PRO A 181 14.16 23.49 -1.13
C PRO A 181 14.19 24.89 -1.75
N THR A 182 15.15 25.70 -1.34
CA THR A 182 15.28 27.11 -1.77
C THR A 182 16.16 27.31 -3.00
N ASN A 183 16.89 26.27 -3.43
CA ASN A 183 17.74 26.29 -4.63
C ASN A 183 17.96 24.85 -5.15
N LEU A 184 18.57 24.74 -6.34
CA LEU A 184 18.74 23.47 -7.06
C LEU A 184 19.68 22.47 -6.36
N ASP A 185 20.77 22.93 -5.76
CA ASP A 185 21.70 22.05 -5.02
C ASP A 185 21.00 21.45 -3.80
N VAL A 186 20.24 22.27 -3.05
CA VAL A 186 19.43 21.81 -1.92
C VAL A 186 18.34 20.86 -2.43
N PHE A 187 17.64 21.20 -3.51
CA PHE A 187 16.61 20.36 -4.10
C PHE A 187 17.13 18.95 -4.41
N ALA A 188 18.27 18.85 -5.09
CA ALA A 188 18.84 17.56 -5.47
C ALA A 188 19.19 16.71 -4.24
N ASN A 189 19.77 17.31 -3.20
CA ASN A 189 20.11 16.62 -1.96
C ASN A 189 18.87 16.19 -1.15
N ILE A 190 17.87 17.07 -1.05
CA ILE A 190 16.63 16.79 -0.32
C ILE A 190 15.81 15.73 -1.05
N ALA A 191 15.73 15.73 -2.38
CA ALA A 191 15.03 14.69 -3.12
C ALA A 191 15.63 13.29 -2.89
N MET A 192 16.96 13.19 -2.90
CA MET A 192 17.68 11.95 -2.57
C MET A 192 17.39 11.50 -1.14
N ARG A 193 17.35 12.44 -0.19
CA ARG A 193 17.01 12.17 1.22
C ARG A 193 15.56 11.73 1.38
N ALA A 194 14.60 12.42 0.76
CA ALA A 194 13.19 12.10 0.80
C ALA A 194 12.93 10.69 0.25
N TYR A 195 13.53 10.34 -0.89
CA TYR A 195 13.44 8.99 -1.44
C TYR A 195 13.97 7.94 -0.45
N THR A 196 15.16 8.20 0.11
CA THR A 196 15.83 7.30 1.05
C THR A 196 15.01 7.11 2.33
N ILE A 197 14.49 8.19 2.92
CA ILE A 197 13.69 8.16 4.14
C ILE A 197 12.35 7.46 3.88
N GLY A 198 11.65 7.82 2.80
CA GLY A 198 10.38 7.19 2.42
C GLY A 198 10.50 5.66 2.31
N ARG A 199 11.61 5.19 1.73
CA ARG A 199 11.92 3.77 1.50
C ARG A 199 12.58 3.03 2.66
N THR A 200 12.94 3.69 3.74
CA THR A 200 13.53 3.03 4.92
C THR A 200 12.40 2.64 5.89
N PRO A 201 12.32 1.38 6.37
CA PRO A 201 11.33 0.98 7.37
C PRO A 201 11.36 1.82 8.67
N PRO A 202 10.20 2.16 9.26
CA PRO A 202 8.85 1.97 8.72
C PRO A 202 8.67 2.87 7.49
N MET A 203 8.27 2.32 6.36
CA MET A 203 8.16 3.07 5.10
C MET A 203 6.95 4.01 5.16
N GLY A 204 6.89 5.01 4.28
CA GLY A 204 5.78 5.96 4.27
C GLY A 204 5.99 7.11 3.29
N PRO A 205 4.97 7.96 3.12
CA PRO A 205 5.01 9.05 2.17
C PRO A 205 6.00 10.15 2.58
N THR A 206 6.54 10.86 1.60
CA THR A 206 7.37 12.08 1.79
C THR A 206 6.88 13.19 0.88
N LEU A 207 7.03 14.44 1.31
CA LEU A 207 6.60 15.63 0.56
C LEU A 207 7.79 16.52 0.18
N LEU A 208 7.90 16.89 -1.09
CA LEU A 208 8.69 18.03 -1.53
C LEU A 208 7.79 19.17 -1.98
N VAL A 209 7.97 20.34 -1.38
CA VAL A 209 7.33 21.58 -1.81
C VAL A 209 8.28 22.27 -2.78
N VAL A 210 7.81 22.59 -3.99
CA VAL A 210 8.66 23.18 -5.03
C VAL A 210 8.12 24.53 -5.46
N ASP A 211 8.92 25.57 -5.25
CA ASP A 211 8.56 26.95 -5.61
C ASP A 211 8.47 27.14 -7.12
N SER A 212 7.39 27.75 -7.62
CA SER A 212 7.19 28.02 -9.05
C SER A 212 8.25 28.97 -9.61
N ASP A 213 8.65 29.98 -8.82
CA ASP A 213 9.68 30.93 -9.24
C ASP A 213 11.04 30.23 -9.41
N LEU A 214 11.36 29.27 -8.52
CA LEU A 214 12.56 28.46 -8.64
C LEU A 214 12.50 27.53 -9.86
N GLN A 215 11.36 26.90 -10.16
CA GLN A 215 11.21 26.02 -11.33
C GLN A 215 11.49 26.77 -12.63
N GLU A 216 10.99 27.99 -12.74
CA GLU A 216 11.06 28.84 -13.92
C GLU A 216 12.33 29.70 -13.98
N ALA A 217 13.24 29.58 -13.01
CA ALA A 217 14.50 30.33 -13.05
C ALA A 217 15.38 29.83 -14.21
N ALA A 218 15.93 30.75 -15.01
CA ALA A 218 16.91 30.38 -16.03
C ALA A 218 18.22 29.93 -15.38
N VAL A 219 18.79 28.82 -15.85
CA VAL A 219 20.10 28.31 -15.42
C VAL A 219 21.15 28.69 -16.46
N PRO A 220 22.05 29.66 -16.19
CA PRO A 220 23.01 30.13 -17.19
C PRO A 220 24.01 29.07 -17.63
N ASP A 221 24.35 28.13 -16.74
CA ASP A 221 25.33 27.07 -16.99
C ASP A 221 24.89 25.75 -16.34
N PRO A 222 24.04 24.95 -17.03
CA PRO A 222 23.55 23.67 -16.49
C PRO A 222 24.67 22.66 -16.22
N SER A 223 25.85 22.81 -16.83
CA SER A 223 26.97 21.89 -16.67
C SER A 223 27.58 21.90 -15.26
N LYS A 224 27.29 22.95 -14.47
CA LYS A 224 27.71 23.06 -13.08
C LYS A 224 26.79 22.34 -12.10
N LEU A 225 25.57 22.03 -12.50
CA LEU A 225 24.62 21.32 -11.65
C LEU A 225 24.97 19.84 -11.62
N THR A 226 24.93 19.25 -10.43
CA THR A 226 25.25 17.84 -10.23
C THR A 226 24.10 17.13 -9.55
N VAL A 227 23.67 16.01 -10.12
CA VAL A 227 22.72 15.11 -9.47
C VAL A 227 23.50 14.19 -8.52
N PRO A 228 23.24 14.22 -7.21
CA PRO A 228 23.92 13.33 -6.27
C PRO A 228 23.60 11.87 -6.56
N ARG A 229 24.53 10.97 -6.22
CA ARG A 229 24.27 9.53 -6.33
C ARG A 229 23.32 9.09 -5.21
N LEU A 230 22.23 8.40 -5.56
CA LEU A 230 21.36 7.74 -4.58
C LEU A 230 22.14 6.65 -3.82
N SER A 231 22.00 6.63 -2.49
CA SER A 231 22.59 5.62 -1.62
C SER A 231 21.57 5.17 -0.58
N MET A 232 21.12 3.92 -0.70
CA MET A 232 20.17 3.34 0.25
C MET A 232 20.91 2.70 1.44
N PRO A 233 20.47 2.94 2.68
CA PRO A 233 21.02 2.25 3.85
C PRO A 233 20.53 0.80 3.87
N SER A 234 21.31 -0.08 4.53
CA SER A 234 20.78 -1.35 4.99
C SER A 234 19.70 -1.11 6.04
N PHE A 235 18.62 -1.87 6.00
CA PHE A 235 17.54 -1.73 6.98
C PHE A 235 18.00 -2.20 8.38
N PRO A 236 17.51 -1.56 9.45
CA PRO A 236 17.96 -1.83 10.81
C PRO A 236 17.59 -3.26 11.23
N GLN A 237 18.56 -4.03 11.69
CA GLN A 237 18.35 -5.39 12.20
C GLN A 237 18.27 -5.40 13.73
N GLY A 238 17.59 -6.40 14.28
CA GLY A 238 17.49 -6.59 15.72
C GLY A 238 18.85 -6.76 16.38
N ASP A 239 19.01 -6.17 17.57
CA ASP A 239 20.20 -6.37 18.38
C ASP A 239 20.45 -7.87 18.60
N SER A 240 21.71 -8.29 18.47
CA SER A 240 22.07 -9.71 18.52
C SER A 240 21.68 -10.38 19.84
N GLY A 241 21.72 -9.66 20.97
CA GLY A 241 21.32 -10.18 22.27
C GLY A 241 19.81 -10.36 22.37
N ALA A 242 19.04 -9.38 21.90
CA ALA A 242 17.59 -9.46 21.85
C ALA A 242 17.12 -10.57 20.88
N VAL A 243 17.77 -10.72 19.72
CA VAL A 243 17.50 -11.80 18.76
C VAL A 243 17.81 -13.18 19.37
N ARG A 244 18.92 -13.32 20.11
CA ARG A 244 19.24 -14.55 20.86
C ARG A 244 18.18 -14.91 21.87
N GLU A 245 17.67 -13.93 22.60
CA GLU A 245 16.62 -14.15 23.59
C GLU A 245 15.27 -14.50 22.95
N ALA A 246 14.90 -13.84 21.84
CA ALA A 246 13.71 -14.18 21.06
C ALA A 246 13.79 -15.61 20.51
N ALA A 247 14.93 -15.97 19.90
CA ALA A 247 15.19 -17.30 19.38
C ALA A 247 15.09 -18.38 20.46
N ARG A 248 15.62 -18.12 21.66
CA ARG A 248 15.54 -19.03 22.81
C ARG A 248 14.10 -19.34 23.19
N ARG A 249 13.28 -18.29 23.34
CA ARG A 249 11.87 -18.43 23.70
C ARG A 249 11.10 -19.22 22.64
N LEU A 250 11.33 -18.92 21.36
CA LEU A 250 10.69 -19.62 20.24
C LEU A 250 11.14 -21.08 20.13
N ALA A 251 12.43 -21.36 20.32
CA ALA A 251 12.97 -22.72 20.23
C ALA A 251 12.42 -23.64 21.32
N THR A 252 12.15 -23.12 22.52
CA THR A 252 11.57 -23.86 23.65
C THR A 252 10.04 -23.86 23.69
N ALA A 253 9.37 -23.12 22.81
CA ALA A 253 7.91 -22.98 22.83
C ALA A 253 7.18 -24.28 22.44
N GLU A 254 6.18 -24.64 23.24
CA GLU A 254 5.30 -25.77 22.97
C GLU A 254 4.20 -25.43 21.97
N ARG A 255 3.76 -24.17 21.92
CA ARG A 255 2.67 -23.68 21.06
C ARG A 255 3.01 -22.27 20.54
N PRO A 256 4.13 -22.08 19.81
CA PRO A 256 4.46 -20.78 19.23
C PRO A 256 3.38 -20.36 18.23
N LEU A 257 3.10 -19.07 18.13
CA LEU A 257 2.29 -18.45 17.08
C LEU A 257 3.05 -17.28 16.48
N ILE A 258 3.13 -17.26 15.16
CA ILE A 258 3.67 -16.14 14.41
C ILE A 258 2.51 -15.26 13.99
N ARG A 259 2.56 -13.98 14.30
CA ARG A 259 1.62 -12.99 13.79
C ARG A 259 2.37 -11.98 12.94
N THR A 260 1.86 -11.73 11.75
CA THR A 260 2.50 -10.82 10.79
C THR A 260 1.57 -9.66 10.47
N GLY A 261 2.17 -8.46 10.42
CA GLY A 261 1.63 -7.30 9.71
C GLY A 261 2.43 -7.11 8.42
N LYS A 262 2.71 -5.87 8.03
CA LYS A 262 3.32 -5.47 6.73
C LYS A 262 4.80 -5.90 6.58
N LEU A 263 5.05 -7.20 6.62
CA LEU A 263 6.38 -7.81 6.77
C LEU A 263 6.99 -8.20 5.43
N ALA A 264 6.31 -9.05 4.65
CA ALA A 264 6.91 -9.73 3.50
C ALA A 264 6.86 -8.84 2.25
N ARG A 265 7.55 -7.69 2.31
CA ARG A 265 7.60 -6.71 1.21
C ARG A 265 8.32 -7.22 -0.03
N THR A 266 9.14 -8.25 0.12
CA THR A 266 9.89 -8.88 -0.98
C THR A 266 9.65 -10.38 -1.04
N SER A 267 9.94 -10.99 -2.20
CA SER A 267 9.95 -12.45 -2.34
C SER A 267 10.91 -13.12 -1.36
N ALA A 268 12.04 -12.49 -1.05
CA ALA A 268 12.98 -13.01 -0.06
C ALA A 268 12.35 -13.00 1.35
N GLY A 269 11.68 -11.91 1.74
CA GLY A 269 10.94 -11.84 3.00
C GLY A 269 9.86 -12.92 3.13
N TRP A 270 9.10 -13.13 2.04
CA TRP A 270 8.10 -14.19 1.93
C TRP A 270 8.72 -15.58 2.15
N ASP A 271 9.80 -15.90 1.45
CA ASP A 271 10.50 -17.19 1.58
C ASP A 271 11.07 -17.39 2.99
N ARG A 272 11.60 -16.33 3.61
CA ARG A 272 12.11 -16.38 5.00
C ARG A 272 11.01 -16.58 6.03
N LEU A 273 9.83 -16.01 5.81
CA LEU A 273 8.69 -16.25 6.70
C LEU A 273 8.22 -17.70 6.61
N ILE A 274 8.17 -18.28 5.41
CA ILE A 274 7.92 -19.72 5.18
C ILE A 274 8.96 -20.56 5.92
N GLU A 275 10.24 -20.26 5.72
CA GLU A 275 11.35 -20.94 6.39
C GLU A 275 11.21 -20.91 7.93
N LEU A 276 10.87 -19.75 8.50
CA LEU A 276 10.64 -19.60 9.94
C LEU A 276 9.44 -20.43 10.43
N ALA A 277 8.31 -20.36 9.72
CA ALA A 277 7.09 -21.08 10.06
C ALA A 277 7.31 -22.59 10.03
N GLU A 278 7.97 -23.10 8.99
CA GLU A 278 8.29 -24.52 8.83
C GLU A 278 9.34 -24.98 9.85
N LEU A 279 10.37 -24.19 10.13
CA LEU A 279 11.38 -24.51 11.15
C LEU A 279 10.75 -24.67 12.54
N LEU A 280 9.80 -23.80 12.86
CA LEU A 280 9.08 -23.84 14.13
C LEU A 280 7.89 -24.80 14.09
N GLN A 281 7.39 -25.21 12.92
CA GLN A 281 6.06 -25.85 12.79
C GLN A 281 5.01 -25.04 13.57
N ALA A 282 5.00 -23.73 13.31
CA ALA A 282 4.15 -22.75 13.99
C ALA A 282 3.09 -22.21 13.03
N PRO A 283 1.84 -21.97 13.49
CA PRO A 283 0.85 -21.28 12.69
C PRO A 283 1.29 -19.83 12.43
N VAL A 284 0.89 -19.30 11.27
CA VAL A 284 1.11 -17.92 10.85
C VAL A 284 -0.24 -17.24 10.67
N ASP A 285 -0.57 -16.36 11.61
CA ASP A 285 -1.72 -15.47 11.55
C ASP A 285 -1.28 -14.16 10.86
N VAL A 286 -1.50 -14.10 9.54
CA VAL A 286 -1.35 -12.88 8.76
C VAL A 286 -2.56 -12.03 9.08
N GLY A 287 -2.38 -11.06 9.99
CA GLY A 287 -3.42 -10.50 10.86
C GLY A 287 -4.67 -9.95 10.18
N GLY A 288 -5.53 -9.34 10.98
CA GLY A 288 -6.75 -8.67 10.50
C GLY A 288 -6.48 -7.52 9.52
N TYR A 289 -7.55 -6.81 9.19
CA TYR A 289 -7.64 -5.72 8.21
C TYR A 289 -6.36 -4.90 7.94
N ALA A 290 -6.15 -4.52 6.67
CA ALA A 290 -4.97 -3.83 6.11
C ALA A 290 -3.67 -4.63 6.05
N SER A 291 -3.65 -5.90 6.47
CA SER A 291 -2.50 -6.77 6.23
C SER A 291 -2.31 -7.04 4.73
N TRP A 292 -1.04 -7.02 4.31
CA TRP A 292 -0.65 -7.52 3.00
C TRP A 292 -0.80 -9.03 3.02
N GLN A 293 -0.73 -9.68 1.85
CA GLN A 293 -0.52 -11.11 1.90
C GLN A 293 0.96 -11.33 2.21
N ASP A 294 1.26 -11.72 3.45
CA ASP A 294 2.64 -12.00 3.86
C ASP A 294 3.01 -13.49 3.80
N PHE A 295 2.01 -14.38 3.71
CA PHE A 295 2.20 -15.84 3.77
C PHE A 295 1.26 -16.57 2.79
N PRO A 296 1.62 -17.74 2.23
CA PRO A 296 0.75 -18.42 1.28
C PRO A 296 -0.56 -18.85 1.93
N SER A 297 -1.69 -18.36 1.41
CA SER A 297 -3.02 -18.50 2.05
C SER A 297 -3.50 -19.95 2.21
N TRP A 298 -3.00 -20.88 1.37
CA TRP A 298 -3.36 -22.29 1.44
C TRP A 298 -2.26 -23.17 2.05
N HIS A 299 -1.16 -22.57 2.52
CA HIS A 299 -0.13 -23.28 3.25
C HIS A 299 -0.71 -23.99 4.48
N ALA A 300 -0.15 -25.14 4.85
CA ALA A 300 -0.63 -25.94 5.98
C ALA A 300 -0.61 -25.16 7.31
N LEU A 301 0.29 -24.19 7.43
CA LEU A 301 0.47 -23.36 8.62
C LEU A 301 -0.24 -21.99 8.56
N TYR A 302 -0.99 -21.68 7.48
CA TYR A 302 -1.72 -20.41 7.40
C TYR A 302 -2.95 -20.39 8.31
N GLY A 303 -2.98 -19.48 9.28
CA GLY A 303 -4.04 -19.32 10.28
C GLY A 303 -3.50 -19.27 11.71
N ALA A 304 -4.41 -19.22 12.69
CA ALA A 304 -4.08 -19.05 14.12
C ALA A 304 -3.94 -20.37 14.92
N GLY A 305 -3.82 -21.52 14.25
CA GLY A 305 -3.67 -22.85 14.85
C GLY A 305 -4.98 -23.60 15.13
N GLY A 306 -6.13 -22.95 14.94
CA GLY A 306 -7.47 -23.51 15.18
C GLY A 306 -8.11 -23.09 16.52
N PRO A 307 -9.40 -23.42 16.73
CA PRO A 307 -10.19 -22.89 17.85
C PRO A 307 -9.68 -23.31 19.24
N GLU A 308 -8.99 -24.44 19.34
CA GLU A 308 -8.42 -24.97 20.58
C GLU A 308 -6.95 -24.56 20.78
N TYR A 309 -6.32 -23.91 19.80
CA TYR A 309 -4.92 -23.50 19.93
C TYR A 309 -4.78 -22.39 20.96
N ARG A 310 -3.84 -22.56 21.90
CA ARG A 310 -3.56 -21.62 22.99
C ARG A 310 -2.07 -21.33 23.01
N PRO A 311 -1.61 -20.22 22.41
CA PRO A 311 -0.19 -19.97 22.24
C PRO A 311 0.48 -19.66 23.58
N ASP A 312 1.66 -20.25 23.80
CA ASP A 312 2.55 -19.95 24.94
C ASP A 312 3.60 -18.89 24.59
N VAL A 313 3.96 -18.75 23.31
CA VAL A 313 4.78 -17.66 22.79
C VAL A 313 4.14 -17.08 21.53
N ILE A 314 3.92 -15.76 21.51
CA ILE A 314 3.54 -15.04 20.29
C ILE A 314 4.68 -14.13 19.86
N ILE A 315 5.12 -14.28 18.61
CA ILE A 315 5.98 -13.29 17.96
C ILE A 315 5.15 -12.46 16.99
N GLY A 316 5.18 -11.14 17.18
CA GLY A 316 4.68 -10.14 16.24
C GLY A 316 5.81 -9.63 15.36
N LEU A 317 5.61 -9.68 14.04
CA LEU A 317 6.55 -9.16 13.05
C LEU A 317 5.86 -8.05 12.26
N GLU A 318 6.39 -6.82 12.35
CA GLU A 318 5.82 -5.61 11.74
C GLU A 318 4.32 -5.41 12.08
N LEU A 319 3.96 -5.67 13.34
CA LEU A 319 2.63 -5.37 13.88
C LEU A 319 2.61 -3.99 14.53
N ASN A 320 1.61 -3.18 14.17
CA ASN A 320 1.39 -1.88 14.81
C ASN A 320 0.95 -2.02 16.27
N ASP A 321 0.03 -2.97 16.57
CA ASP A 321 -0.54 -3.16 17.91
C ASP A 321 -0.42 -4.62 18.38
N MET A 322 0.20 -4.82 19.53
CA MET A 322 0.40 -6.13 20.18
C MET A 322 -0.63 -6.43 21.27
N THR A 323 -1.60 -5.56 21.53
CA THR A 323 -2.54 -5.66 22.66
C THR A 323 -3.34 -6.96 22.61
N ALA A 324 -3.84 -7.31 21.43
CA ALA A 324 -4.57 -8.57 21.24
C ALA A 324 -3.66 -9.78 21.50
N SER A 325 -2.40 -9.74 21.05
CA SER A 325 -1.40 -10.79 21.28
C SER A 325 -1.09 -10.95 22.77
N VAL A 326 -0.85 -9.84 23.47
CA VAL A 326 -0.59 -9.81 24.91
C VAL A 326 -1.79 -10.37 25.69
N ARG A 327 -3.01 -9.94 25.36
CA ARG A 327 -4.23 -10.47 25.98
C ARG A 327 -4.40 -11.97 25.72
N ALA A 328 -4.20 -12.42 24.49
CA ALA A 328 -4.36 -13.82 24.11
C ALA A 328 -3.41 -14.74 24.90
N VAL A 329 -2.13 -14.35 25.01
CA VAL A 329 -1.14 -15.12 25.79
C VAL A 329 -1.48 -15.14 27.27
N ARG A 330 -1.83 -13.98 27.86
CA ARG A 330 -2.16 -13.86 29.29
C ARG A 330 -3.44 -14.63 29.67
N ALA A 331 -4.43 -14.68 28.78
CA ALA A 331 -5.68 -15.40 29.00
C ALA A 331 -5.51 -16.92 29.10
N THR A 332 -4.39 -17.47 28.63
CA THR A 332 -4.13 -18.93 28.70
C THR A 332 -3.92 -19.43 30.13
N GLY A 333 -3.71 -18.54 31.11
CA GLY A 333 -3.41 -18.93 32.50
C GLY A 333 -2.07 -19.67 32.65
N ALA A 334 -1.31 -19.84 31.56
CA ALA A 334 0.03 -20.39 31.60
C ALA A 334 0.92 -19.40 32.34
N ALA A 335 1.33 -19.76 33.56
CA ALA A 335 2.39 -19.07 34.26
C ALA A 335 3.63 -19.07 33.35
N GLY A 336 3.90 -17.94 32.69
CA GLY A 336 5.05 -17.78 31.80
C GLY A 336 4.79 -17.68 30.30
N GLY A 337 3.56 -17.45 29.83
CA GLY A 337 3.33 -17.07 28.42
C GLY A 337 4.10 -15.80 28.02
N LYS A 338 4.64 -15.72 26.79
CA LYS A 338 5.54 -14.65 26.34
C LYS A 338 5.18 -14.01 25.01
N THR A 339 5.54 -12.74 24.90
CA THR A 339 5.36 -11.94 23.68
C THR A 339 6.70 -11.36 23.22
N ILE A 340 6.93 -11.44 21.90
CA ILE A 340 8.09 -10.86 21.22
C ILE A 340 7.53 -9.91 20.16
N SER A 341 8.08 -8.72 20.04
CA SER A 341 7.74 -7.77 18.97
C SER A 341 9.01 -7.37 18.24
N ILE A 342 9.08 -7.63 16.94
CA ILE A 342 10.13 -7.10 16.06
C ILE A 342 9.41 -6.17 15.08
N CYS A 343 9.59 -4.86 15.26
CA CYS A 343 8.82 -3.88 14.52
C CYS A 343 9.63 -2.62 14.29
N SER A 344 9.65 -2.16 13.04
CA SER A 344 10.33 -0.93 12.66
C SER A 344 9.68 0.32 13.27
N GLU A 345 8.40 0.23 13.66
CA GLU A 345 7.61 1.31 14.25
C GLU A 345 8.19 1.89 15.54
N TYR A 346 8.95 1.10 16.31
CA TYR A 346 9.66 1.61 17.49
C TYR A 346 10.71 2.69 17.14
N LEU A 347 11.08 2.82 15.87
CA LEU A 347 12.01 3.81 15.35
C LEU A 347 11.30 5.07 14.82
N SER A 348 9.97 5.10 14.80
CA SER A 348 9.17 6.25 14.35
C SER A 348 8.89 7.21 15.50
N GLN A 349 9.04 8.52 15.26
CA GLN A 349 8.74 9.59 16.23
C GLN A 349 7.94 10.71 15.56
N GLY A 350 7.00 11.35 16.26
CA GLY A 350 6.48 12.69 15.90
C GLY A 350 5.29 12.77 14.93
N HIS A 351 4.64 11.65 14.62
CA HIS A 351 3.52 11.59 13.65
C HIS A 351 2.23 11.15 14.34
N ASN A 352 1.14 10.91 13.60
CA ASN A 352 -0.12 10.42 14.16
C ASN A 352 0.08 9.14 14.98
N ILE A 353 0.25 9.31 16.29
CA ILE A 353 0.60 8.24 17.23
C ILE A 353 -0.55 7.27 17.48
N HIS A 354 -1.78 7.64 17.12
CA HIS A 354 -2.94 6.79 17.33
C HIS A 354 -3.00 5.61 16.35
N ASP A 355 -2.32 5.72 15.20
CA ASP A 355 -2.18 4.62 14.25
C ASP A 355 -1.31 3.45 14.77
N PHE A 356 -0.55 3.68 15.86
CA PHE A 356 0.25 2.67 16.56
C PHE A 356 -0.55 1.87 17.60
N GLY A 357 -1.85 2.16 17.74
CA GLY A 357 -2.71 1.46 18.69
C GLY A 357 -2.33 1.69 20.16
N ASN A 358 -2.67 0.73 21.03
CA ASN A 358 -2.39 0.88 22.45
C ASN A 358 -0.97 0.48 22.81
N TYR A 359 -0.40 1.16 23.81
CA TYR A 359 0.84 0.70 24.43
C TYR A 359 0.66 -0.72 24.97
N SER A 360 1.48 -1.64 24.47
CA SER A 360 1.42 -3.06 24.78
C SER A 360 2.63 -3.47 25.62
N GLU A 361 2.39 -4.12 26.76
CA GLU A 361 3.43 -4.66 27.64
C GLU A 361 4.06 -5.94 27.05
N VAL A 362 4.85 -5.76 25.99
CA VAL A 362 5.58 -6.84 25.30
C VAL A 362 6.80 -7.27 26.14
N ASP A 363 7.06 -8.58 26.26
CA ASP A 363 8.19 -9.09 27.06
C ASP A 363 9.56 -8.85 26.40
N VAL A 364 9.64 -8.96 25.08
CA VAL A 364 10.86 -8.73 24.28
C VAL A 364 10.55 -7.79 23.11
N PRO A 365 10.60 -6.47 23.32
CA PRO A 365 10.51 -5.49 22.24
C PRO A 365 11.86 -5.33 21.54
N ILE A 366 11.88 -5.44 20.21
CA ILE A 366 13.06 -5.28 19.36
C ILE A 366 12.76 -4.19 18.32
N ALA A 367 13.40 -3.02 18.50
CA ALA A 367 13.29 -1.89 17.59
C ALA A 367 14.13 -2.12 16.33
N ALA A 368 13.55 -2.80 15.34
CA ALA A 368 14.22 -3.20 14.12
C ALA A 368 13.22 -3.57 13.04
N ASP A 369 13.68 -3.61 11.79
CA ASP A 369 12.91 -4.16 10.68
C ASP A 369 12.79 -5.69 10.80
N GLY A 370 11.55 -6.19 10.79
CA GLY A 370 11.23 -7.60 10.93
C GLY A 370 11.83 -8.45 9.81
N GLU A 371 11.70 -8.02 8.56
CA GLU A 371 12.18 -8.77 7.39
C GLU A 371 13.71 -8.86 7.38
N ALA A 372 14.40 -7.75 7.65
CA ALA A 372 15.85 -7.70 7.77
C ALA A 372 16.38 -8.54 8.95
N THR A 373 15.56 -8.75 9.99
CA THR A 373 15.92 -9.52 11.19
C THR A 373 15.69 -11.03 11.02
N LEU A 374 14.81 -11.45 10.09
CA LEU A 374 14.46 -12.87 9.88
C LEU A 374 15.69 -13.79 9.70
N PRO A 375 16.70 -13.47 8.86
CA PRO A 375 17.84 -14.37 8.65
C PRO A 375 18.60 -14.69 9.94
N ALA A 376 18.91 -13.67 10.75
CA ALA A 376 19.63 -13.84 12.01
C ALA A 376 18.79 -14.60 13.04
N LEU A 377 17.48 -14.33 13.09
CA LEU A 377 16.55 -15.04 13.98
C LEU A 377 16.46 -16.53 13.63
N ILE A 378 16.31 -16.87 12.35
CA ILE A 378 16.22 -18.26 11.87
C ILE A 378 17.50 -19.03 12.18
N GLU A 379 18.67 -18.42 11.90
CA GLU A 379 19.98 -19.03 12.18
C GLU A 379 20.15 -19.33 13.68
N GLU A 380 19.74 -18.39 14.53
CA GLU A 380 19.82 -18.55 15.96
C GLU A 380 18.85 -19.61 16.50
N ILE A 381 17.62 -19.67 15.98
CA ILE A 381 16.66 -20.74 16.31
C ILE A 381 17.26 -22.11 15.95
N ARG A 382 17.93 -22.24 14.80
CA ARG A 382 18.60 -23.50 14.40
C ARG A 382 19.69 -23.89 15.39
N ARG A 383 20.57 -22.96 15.79
CA ARG A 383 21.61 -23.20 16.80
C ARG A 383 21.02 -23.72 18.12
N GLN A 384 19.94 -23.10 18.56
CA GLN A 384 19.33 -23.39 19.86
C GLN A 384 18.37 -24.59 19.83
N SER A 385 17.99 -25.09 18.66
CA SER A 385 17.05 -26.22 18.49
C SER A 385 17.71 -27.60 18.55
N ALA A 386 19.00 -27.71 18.92
CA ALA A 386 19.72 -28.98 18.99
C ALA A 386 19.16 -29.89 20.13
N GLY A 387 18.18 -30.76 19.81
CA GLY A 387 17.60 -31.73 20.76
C GLY A 387 16.37 -32.50 20.26
N ASN A 388 15.79 -33.35 21.13
CA ASN A 388 14.67 -34.27 20.84
C ASN A 388 13.29 -33.60 20.55
N ALA A 389 13.23 -32.28 20.38
CA ALA A 389 11.97 -31.54 20.16
C ALA A 389 11.42 -31.68 18.73
N ALA A 390 12.23 -32.12 17.76
CA ALA A 390 11.82 -32.21 16.35
C ALA A 390 10.54 -33.03 16.14
N ARG A 391 10.42 -34.19 16.81
CA ARG A 391 9.23 -35.04 16.71
C ARG A 391 7.97 -34.35 17.25
N ALA A 392 8.10 -33.63 18.36
CA ALA A 392 6.98 -32.87 18.93
C ALA A 392 6.54 -31.72 18.02
N ARG A 393 7.50 -30.99 17.42
CA ARG A 393 7.21 -29.94 16.44
C ARG A 393 6.49 -30.48 15.21
N THR A 394 6.96 -31.59 14.63
CA THR A 394 6.30 -32.23 13.49
C THR A 394 4.88 -32.70 13.84
N ALA A 395 4.69 -33.30 15.01
CA ALA A 395 3.36 -33.72 15.46
C ALA A 395 2.40 -32.51 15.62
N ARG A 396 2.88 -31.42 16.22
CA ARG A 396 2.14 -30.14 16.31
C ARG A 396 1.79 -29.60 14.93
N GLY A 397 2.75 -29.55 14.01
CA GLY A 397 2.53 -29.08 12.64
C GLY A 397 1.45 -29.87 11.91
N ALA A 398 1.44 -31.20 12.06
CA ALA A 398 0.39 -32.05 11.49
C ALA A 398 -1.00 -31.77 12.09
N GLN A 399 -1.10 -31.54 13.40
CA GLN A 399 -2.36 -31.16 14.06
C GLN A 399 -2.87 -29.81 13.57
N ILE A 400 -1.99 -28.81 13.47
CA ILE A 400 -2.31 -27.48 12.93
C ILE A 400 -2.78 -27.59 11.48
N ALA A 401 -2.07 -28.36 10.65
CA ALA A 401 -2.42 -28.57 9.25
C ALA A 401 -3.82 -29.16 9.10
N ALA A 402 -4.17 -30.17 9.92
CA ALA A 402 -5.51 -30.76 9.92
C ALA A 402 -6.58 -29.74 10.35
N ALA A 403 -6.32 -28.94 11.39
CA ALA A 403 -7.24 -27.91 11.86
C ALA A 403 -7.46 -26.81 10.80
N HIS A 404 -6.39 -26.31 10.19
CA HIS A 404 -6.48 -25.30 9.12
C HIS A 404 -7.17 -25.82 7.86
N LYS A 405 -6.94 -27.07 7.48
CA LYS A 405 -7.66 -27.73 6.39
C LYS A 405 -9.16 -27.78 6.69
N ALA A 406 -9.56 -28.21 7.89
CA ALA A 406 -10.96 -28.26 8.29
C ALA A 406 -11.62 -26.87 8.35
N ILE A 407 -10.89 -25.83 8.77
CA ILE A 407 -11.38 -24.44 8.71
C ILE A 407 -11.63 -24.04 7.26
N ARG A 408 -10.65 -24.22 6.38
CA ARG A 408 -10.77 -23.86 4.95
C ARG A 408 -11.92 -24.58 4.25
N GLU A 409 -12.14 -25.85 4.56
CA GLU A 409 -13.29 -26.61 4.04
C GLU A 409 -14.62 -25.99 4.49
N ARG A 410 -14.72 -25.56 5.76
CA ARG A 410 -15.90 -24.81 6.24
C ARG A 410 -16.08 -23.47 5.54
N GLU A 411 -15.00 -22.71 5.33
CA GLU A 411 -15.05 -21.44 4.60
C GLU A 411 -15.61 -21.62 3.17
N ILE A 412 -15.21 -22.71 2.50
CA ILE A 412 -15.73 -23.08 1.18
C ILE A 412 -17.20 -23.49 1.24
N ASP A 413 -17.60 -24.22 2.28
CA ASP A 413 -19.00 -24.62 2.48
C ASP A 413 -19.90 -23.41 2.80
N ASP A 414 -19.42 -22.47 3.64
CA ASP A 414 -20.13 -21.23 3.98
C ASP A 414 -20.39 -20.38 2.74
N ALA A 415 -19.45 -20.37 1.78
CA ALA A 415 -19.62 -19.67 0.51
C ALA A 415 -20.81 -20.20 -0.32
N ARG A 416 -21.29 -21.41 -0.06
CA ARG A 416 -22.47 -22.00 -0.74
C ARG A 416 -23.80 -21.49 -0.19
N TYR A 417 -23.81 -20.79 0.94
CA TYR A 417 -25.04 -20.22 1.45
C TYR A 417 -25.60 -19.17 0.47
N GLY A 418 -26.85 -19.36 0.03
CA GLY A 418 -27.49 -18.47 -0.95
C GLY A 418 -26.88 -18.53 -2.36
N TRP A 419 -26.19 -19.62 -2.72
CA TRP A 419 -25.47 -19.77 -4.00
C TRP A 419 -26.29 -19.46 -5.26
N ASN A 420 -27.57 -19.85 -5.26
CA ASN A 420 -28.53 -19.61 -6.34
C ASN A 420 -29.52 -18.46 -6.02
N GLY A 421 -29.18 -17.61 -5.04
CA GLY A 421 -30.00 -16.50 -4.61
C GLY A 421 -30.01 -15.34 -5.63
N SER A 422 -31.01 -14.47 -5.49
CA SER A 422 -31.08 -13.17 -6.16
C SER A 422 -31.34 -12.09 -5.10
N PRO A 423 -30.47 -11.08 -4.94
CA PRO A 423 -29.25 -10.82 -5.74
C PRO A 423 -28.12 -11.85 -5.53
N ILE A 424 -27.14 -11.85 -6.44
CA ILE A 424 -25.94 -12.73 -6.37
C ILE A 424 -25.19 -12.44 -5.08
N SER A 425 -24.79 -13.50 -4.36
CA SER A 425 -23.97 -13.35 -3.15
C SER A 425 -22.51 -13.04 -3.50
N VAL A 426 -21.86 -12.18 -2.72
CA VAL A 426 -20.41 -11.91 -2.84
C VAL A 426 -19.55 -13.19 -2.85
N PRO A 427 -19.75 -14.19 -1.96
CA PRO A 427 -18.97 -15.43 -2.03
C PRO A 427 -19.13 -16.18 -3.36
N ARG A 428 -20.34 -16.20 -3.93
CA ARG A 428 -20.59 -16.81 -5.25
C ARG A 428 -19.82 -16.09 -6.34
N MET A 429 -19.83 -14.75 -6.34
CA MET A 429 -19.08 -13.95 -7.30
C MET A 429 -17.57 -14.25 -7.23
N VAL A 430 -16.99 -14.25 -6.02
CA VAL A 430 -15.56 -14.51 -5.83
C VAL A 430 -15.18 -15.95 -6.19
N ALA A 431 -16.02 -16.94 -5.84
CA ALA A 431 -15.76 -18.34 -6.17
C ALA A 431 -15.77 -18.58 -7.69
N GLU A 432 -16.73 -18.01 -8.42
CA GLU A 432 -16.76 -18.11 -9.88
C GLU A 432 -15.60 -17.37 -10.53
N LEU A 433 -15.23 -16.18 -10.03
CA LEU A 433 -14.03 -15.48 -10.46
C LEU A 433 -12.79 -16.38 -10.30
N GLY A 434 -12.59 -16.96 -9.12
CA GLY A 434 -11.48 -17.87 -8.84
C GLY A 434 -11.40 -19.04 -9.82
N ARG A 435 -12.54 -19.60 -10.21
CA ARG A 435 -12.61 -20.68 -11.21
C ARG A 435 -12.20 -20.21 -12.61
N GLN A 436 -12.51 -18.97 -13.00
CA GLN A 436 -12.11 -18.44 -14.29
C GLN A 436 -10.60 -18.17 -14.35
N ILE A 437 -10.02 -17.66 -13.25
CA ILE A 437 -8.63 -17.18 -13.23
C ILE A 437 -7.62 -18.23 -12.72
N GLN A 438 -8.05 -19.45 -12.38
CA GLN A 438 -7.20 -20.45 -11.71
C GLN A 438 -5.92 -20.82 -12.47
N ASN A 439 -5.92 -20.69 -13.80
CA ASN A 439 -4.77 -20.99 -14.67
C ASN A 439 -4.00 -19.73 -15.11
N ASP A 440 -4.46 -18.55 -14.72
CA ASP A 440 -3.83 -17.29 -15.08
C ASP A 440 -2.78 -16.87 -14.03
N ASP A 441 -1.79 -16.09 -14.47
CA ASP A 441 -0.96 -15.33 -13.54
C ASP A 441 -1.70 -14.03 -13.20
N TRP A 442 -2.23 -13.94 -11.98
CA TRP A 442 -3.14 -12.89 -11.56
C TRP A 442 -2.70 -12.28 -10.22
N ALA A 443 -3.15 -11.05 -9.99
CA ALA A 443 -3.03 -10.33 -8.73
C ALA A 443 -4.33 -9.58 -8.43
N ILE A 444 -4.82 -9.72 -7.20
CA ILE A 444 -5.84 -8.84 -6.64
C ILE A 444 -5.11 -7.56 -6.19
N VAL A 445 -5.28 -6.49 -6.96
CA VAL A 445 -4.53 -5.24 -6.80
C VAL A 445 -5.20 -4.25 -5.84
N SER A 446 -6.49 -4.45 -5.58
CA SER A 446 -7.19 -3.87 -4.43
C SER A 446 -8.23 -4.84 -3.91
N GLY A 447 -8.23 -5.03 -2.60
CA GLY A 447 -9.15 -5.92 -1.91
C GLY A 447 -10.07 -5.16 -0.97
N HIS A 448 -11.28 -4.83 -1.42
CA HIS A 448 -12.23 -4.10 -0.60
C HIS A 448 -12.65 -4.89 0.65
N GLN A 449 -12.50 -4.31 1.84
CA GLN A 449 -12.87 -4.94 3.12
C GLN A 449 -14.33 -5.36 3.28
N PHE A 450 -15.27 -4.59 2.75
CA PHE A 450 -16.69 -4.84 2.97
C PHE A 450 -17.24 -6.00 2.12
N THR A 451 -16.34 -6.71 1.41
CA THR A 451 -16.61 -7.99 0.75
C THR A 451 -16.67 -9.18 1.71
N GLY A 452 -16.46 -8.99 3.01
CA GLY A 452 -16.37 -10.12 3.95
C GLY A 452 -15.10 -10.96 3.77
N GLN A 453 -14.08 -10.37 3.12
CA GLN A 453 -12.76 -10.97 2.87
C GLN A 453 -12.83 -12.28 2.06
N TRP A 454 -13.89 -12.48 1.26
CA TRP A 454 -14.07 -13.71 0.48
C TRP A 454 -12.91 -13.97 -0.49
N GLN A 455 -12.28 -12.93 -1.03
CA GLN A 455 -11.07 -13.03 -1.84
C GLN A 455 -9.89 -13.65 -1.08
N ARG A 456 -9.73 -13.38 0.22
CA ARG A 456 -8.69 -14.02 1.05
C ARG A 456 -9.06 -15.43 1.47
N ARG A 457 -10.36 -15.70 1.64
CA ARG A 457 -10.90 -16.99 2.11
C ARG A 457 -10.95 -18.05 0.99
N LEU A 458 -11.29 -17.64 -0.23
CA LEU A 458 -11.60 -18.56 -1.34
C LEU A 458 -10.52 -18.63 -2.41
N LEU A 459 -9.72 -17.57 -2.61
CA LEU A 459 -8.66 -17.58 -3.62
C LEU A 459 -7.35 -18.07 -3.02
N ASN A 460 -6.57 -18.80 -3.82
CA ASN A 460 -5.24 -19.27 -3.43
C ASN A 460 -4.18 -18.20 -3.75
N HIS A 461 -3.81 -17.43 -2.74
CA HIS A 461 -2.68 -16.50 -2.78
C HIS A 461 -1.37 -17.26 -2.50
N ASP A 462 -0.80 -17.88 -3.53
CA ASP A 462 0.39 -18.73 -3.45
C ASP A 462 1.70 -18.04 -3.85
N LYS A 463 1.63 -16.77 -4.26
CA LYS A 463 2.77 -15.93 -4.64
C LYS A 463 2.71 -14.60 -3.89
N PHE A 464 3.89 -14.04 -3.59
CA PHE A 464 4.02 -12.80 -2.80
C PHE A 464 3.27 -11.60 -3.39
N TYR A 465 3.07 -11.56 -4.71
CA TYR A 465 2.41 -10.46 -5.42
C TYR A 465 0.91 -10.68 -5.68
N ARG A 466 0.31 -11.78 -5.21
CA ARG A 466 -1.08 -12.12 -5.55
C ARG A 466 -2.12 -11.19 -4.92
N TYR A 467 -1.77 -10.50 -3.84
CA TYR A 467 -2.70 -9.66 -3.11
C TYR A 467 -1.98 -8.48 -2.47
N ASN A 468 -2.28 -7.28 -2.95
CA ASN A 468 -1.66 -6.06 -2.44
C ASN A 468 -2.17 -5.69 -1.03
N GLY A 469 -3.37 -6.13 -0.63
CA GLY A 469 -3.98 -5.67 0.61
C GLY A 469 -4.98 -4.53 0.39
N ASP A 470 -5.24 -3.79 1.47
CA ASP A 470 -6.25 -2.73 1.54
C ASP A 470 -5.57 -1.35 1.65
N CYS A 471 -6.35 -0.31 1.97
CA CYS A 471 -5.93 1.09 2.00
C CYS A 471 -5.15 1.52 3.25
N GLY A 472 -5.12 0.70 4.31
CA GLY A 472 -4.45 1.03 5.58
C GLY A 472 -5.28 1.94 6.49
N GLY A 473 -5.70 3.10 6.00
CA GLY A 473 -6.35 4.16 6.80
C GLY A 473 -7.87 4.11 6.89
N PHE A 474 -8.52 3.13 6.25
CA PHE A 474 -9.99 3.01 6.13
C PHE A 474 -10.68 4.19 5.40
N GLY A 475 -9.94 4.98 4.63
CA GLY A 475 -10.51 6.01 3.77
C GLY A 475 -11.19 5.38 2.56
N ILE A 476 -12.47 5.70 2.35
CA ILE A 476 -13.26 5.24 1.19
C ILE A 476 -12.86 6.07 -0.04
N GLY A 477 -12.77 5.41 -1.20
CA GLY A 477 -12.27 5.97 -2.46
C GLY A 477 -10.87 5.46 -2.84
N TYR A 478 -10.38 4.40 -2.21
CA TYR A 478 -9.04 3.90 -2.48
C TYR A 478 -8.98 2.92 -3.66
N ASP A 479 -9.97 2.03 -3.77
CA ASP A 479 -9.77 0.76 -4.44
C ASP A 479 -9.63 0.90 -5.94
N THR A 480 -10.43 1.77 -6.57
CA THR A 480 -10.38 2.01 -8.01
C THR A 480 -9.03 2.60 -8.45
N PRO A 481 -8.57 3.75 -7.92
CA PRO A 481 -7.27 4.30 -8.29
C PRO A 481 -6.11 3.39 -7.90
N ALA A 482 -6.13 2.76 -6.71
CA ALA A 482 -5.08 1.83 -6.32
C ALA A 482 -4.99 0.61 -7.25
N SER A 483 -6.13 0.13 -7.77
CA SER A 483 -6.16 -0.94 -8.77
C SER A 483 -5.46 -0.54 -10.07
N VAL A 484 -5.59 0.71 -10.51
CA VAL A 484 -4.85 1.25 -11.67
C VAL A 484 -3.34 1.24 -11.38
N GLY A 485 -2.94 1.71 -10.20
CA GLY A 485 -1.54 1.67 -9.74
C GLY A 485 -0.95 0.27 -9.75
N GLY A 486 -1.64 -0.70 -9.15
CA GLY A 486 -1.20 -2.09 -9.15
C GLY A 486 -1.16 -2.69 -10.56
N ALA A 487 -2.11 -2.35 -11.43
CA ALA A 487 -2.12 -2.80 -12.83
C ALA A 487 -0.92 -2.26 -13.63
N LEU A 488 -0.52 -1.00 -13.41
CA LEU A 488 0.67 -0.41 -14.03
C LEU A 488 1.94 -1.18 -13.68
N ALA A 489 2.11 -1.54 -12.40
CA ALA A 489 3.25 -2.34 -11.93
C ALA A 489 3.25 -3.77 -12.49
N HIS A 490 2.07 -4.34 -12.73
CA HIS A 490 1.93 -5.70 -13.24
C HIS A 490 1.93 -5.82 -14.77
N ARG A 491 1.80 -4.69 -15.48
CA ARG A 491 1.75 -4.62 -16.95
C ARG A 491 2.97 -5.25 -17.60
N GLU A 492 4.17 -4.96 -17.10
CA GLU A 492 5.42 -5.49 -17.67
C GLU A 492 5.55 -7.01 -17.51
N HIS A 493 4.85 -7.59 -16.53
CA HIS A 493 4.85 -9.02 -16.25
C HIS A 493 3.70 -9.76 -16.95
N GLY A 494 2.81 -9.05 -17.66
CA GLY A 494 1.64 -9.65 -18.32
C GLY A 494 0.63 -10.27 -17.34
N ARG A 495 0.60 -9.82 -16.09
CA ARG A 495 -0.28 -10.38 -15.05
C ARG A 495 -1.67 -9.77 -15.12
N LEU A 496 -2.69 -10.60 -14.96
CA LEU A 496 -4.08 -10.16 -14.85
C LEU A 496 -4.30 -9.43 -13.52
N SER A 497 -4.50 -8.12 -13.58
CA SER A 497 -4.81 -7.31 -12.39
C SER A 497 -6.31 -7.20 -12.19
N ILE A 498 -6.75 -7.47 -10.96
CA ILE A 498 -8.17 -7.53 -10.60
C ILE A 498 -8.41 -6.63 -9.40
N GLY A 499 -9.28 -5.63 -9.55
CA GLY A 499 -9.82 -4.85 -8.44
C GLY A 499 -11.20 -5.40 -8.06
N ILE A 500 -11.42 -5.71 -6.79
CA ILE A 500 -12.76 -6.02 -6.26
C ILE A 500 -13.19 -4.81 -5.46
N VAL A 501 -14.10 -4.01 -6.02
CA VAL A 501 -14.46 -2.68 -5.51
C VAL A 501 -15.93 -2.68 -5.07
N GLY A 502 -16.19 -2.13 -3.88
CA GLY A 502 -17.56 -1.87 -3.43
C GLY A 502 -18.17 -0.68 -4.16
N ASP A 503 -19.47 -0.68 -4.37
CA ASP A 503 -20.20 0.44 -4.98
C ASP A 503 -20.02 1.75 -4.21
N GLY A 504 -19.98 1.69 -2.88
CA GLY A 504 -19.67 2.82 -2.02
C GLY A 504 -18.29 3.42 -2.28
N ASP A 505 -17.25 2.58 -2.44
CA ASP A 505 -15.88 3.04 -2.74
C ASP A 505 -15.77 3.59 -4.17
N PHE A 506 -16.39 2.90 -5.12
CA PHE A 506 -16.41 3.29 -6.52
C PHE A 506 -16.99 4.69 -6.74
N ASN A 507 -18.01 5.09 -5.98
CA ASN A 507 -18.65 6.41 -6.16
C ASN A 507 -17.82 7.61 -5.69
N PHE A 508 -16.71 7.42 -4.98
CA PHE A 508 -15.88 8.55 -4.51
C PHE A 508 -14.96 9.08 -5.61
N VAL A 509 -14.17 8.19 -6.23
CA VAL A 509 -13.14 8.56 -7.22
C VAL A 509 -13.00 7.53 -8.36
N GLY A 510 -14.04 6.71 -8.59
CA GLY A 510 -14.07 5.66 -9.61
C GLY A 510 -14.60 6.07 -10.97
#